data_AF-A0AA46BLX7-F1
#
_entry.id   AF-A0AA46BLX7-F1
#
_cell.length_a   1.000
_cell.length_b   1.000
_cell.length_c   1.000
_cell.angle_alpha   90.00
_cell.angle_beta   90.00
_cell.angle_gamma   90.00
#
_symmetry.space_group_name_H-M   'P 1'
#
loop_
_entity.id
_entity.type
_entity.pdbx_description
1 polymer ?
#
loop_
_entity_poly.entity_id
_entity_poly.type
_entity_poly.pdbx_seq_one_letter_code
_entity_poly.pdbx_strand_id
1 'polypeptide(L)'
;MDDDTTSLPSPGTRWTRHGIDPTEPLRKQGLWSSFQVINHRILIRTVAGGASYVARAVDRANFPGTLGTIAGNDSVLLICNDPSTAQQLIEPLSDLLGPKISVNTPETTGI
;
A
#
# COMPACT_ATOMS: atom_id res chain seq x y z
N MET A 1 4.49 -9.81 42.36
CA MET A 1 3.93 -10.96 41.60
C MET A 1 2.80 -10.33 40.82
N ASP A 2 3.23 -9.63 39.78
CA ASP A 2 2.44 -8.59 39.14
C ASP A 2 1.71 -9.24 37.98
N ASP A 3 0.39 -9.20 38.10
CA ASP A 3 -0.58 -9.59 37.11
C ASP A 3 -0.48 -8.59 35.94
N ASP A 4 0.29 -8.97 34.92
CA ASP A 4 0.47 -8.20 33.69
C ASP A 4 -0.77 -8.37 32.82
N THR A 5 -1.86 -7.70 33.22
CA THR A 5 -3.04 -7.52 32.39
C THR A 5 -2.64 -6.73 31.16
N THR A 6 -2.40 -7.44 30.06
CA THR A 6 -2.33 -6.89 28.70
C THR A 6 -3.68 -6.26 28.37
N SER A 7 -3.91 -5.05 28.86
CA SER A 7 -5.00 -4.20 28.41
C SER A 7 -4.65 -3.75 27.00
N LEU A 8 -5.36 -4.28 26.01
CA LEU A 8 -5.35 -3.73 24.66
C LEU A 8 -5.66 -2.23 24.76
N PRO A 9 -4.90 -1.35 24.09
CA PRO A 9 -5.14 0.08 24.17
C PRO A 9 -6.50 0.45 23.56
N SER A 10 -7.15 1.45 24.15
CA SER A 10 -8.43 2.01 23.66
C SER A 10 -8.30 2.48 22.20
N PRO A 11 -9.35 2.32 21.37
CA PRO A 11 -9.35 2.77 19.98
C PRO A 11 -8.93 4.25 19.89
N GLY A 12 -7.82 4.53 19.20
CA GLY A 12 -7.25 5.88 19.06
C GLY A 12 -5.89 6.09 19.73
N THR A 13 -5.34 5.11 20.44
CA THR A 13 -4.04 5.27 21.13
C THR A 13 -2.87 4.78 20.25
N ARG A 14 -2.22 5.76 19.61
CA ARG A 14 -0.86 5.77 19.02
C ARG A 14 -0.34 4.44 18.47
N TRP A 15 -0.73 4.12 17.24
CA TRP A 15 0.02 3.19 16.41
C TRP A 15 1.43 3.77 16.13
N THR A 16 2.40 2.88 15.98
CA THR A 16 3.87 3.09 16.02
C THR A 16 4.40 4.36 15.33
N ARG A 17 5.64 4.79 15.60
CA ARG A 17 6.26 6.05 15.10
C ARG A 17 6.13 6.34 13.58
N HIS A 18 5.62 5.42 12.77
CA HIS A 18 5.32 5.55 11.33
C HIS A 18 3.82 5.69 10.96
N GLY A 19 2.87 5.71 11.91
CA GLY A 19 1.45 6.01 11.63
C GLY A 19 0.66 4.92 10.90
N ILE A 20 1.13 3.67 10.90
CA ILE A 20 0.49 2.55 10.20
C ILE A 20 -0.40 1.75 11.18
N ASP A 21 -1.72 1.72 10.94
CA ASP A 21 -2.69 0.88 11.66
C ASP A 21 -2.94 -0.41 10.85
N PRO A 22 -2.61 -1.61 11.36
CA PRO A 22 -2.75 -2.85 10.59
C PRO A 22 -4.21 -3.27 10.32
N THR A 23 -5.19 -2.66 10.99
CA THR A 23 -6.62 -2.98 10.90
C THR A 23 -7.39 -2.04 9.98
N GLU A 24 -6.86 -0.85 9.72
CA GLU A 24 -7.50 0.13 8.83
C GLU A 24 -7.31 -0.29 7.35
N PRO A 25 -8.31 -0.13 6.47
CA PRO A 25 -8.12 -0.42 5.05
C PRO A 25 -7.04 0.49 4.44
N LEU A 26 -6.18 -0.09 3.59
CA LEU A 26 -5.08 0.58 2.85
C LEU A 26 -5.43 1.99 2.37
N ARG A 27 -6.65 2.15 1.84
CA ARG A 27 -7.20 3.40 1.30
C ARG A 27 -7.07 4.63 2.21
N LYS A 28 -6.92 4.45 3.53
CA LYS A 28 -6.77 5.56 4.50
C LYS A 28 -5.36 5.69 5.07
N GLN A 29 -4.46 4.78 4.74
CA GLN A 29 -3.11 4.76 5.32
C GLN A 29 -2.11 5.58 4.51
N GLY A 30 -2.45 5.98 3.29
CA GLY A 30 -1.56 6.77 2.45
C GLY A 30 -0.21 6.08 2.30
N LEU A 31 -0.21 4.83 1.81
CA LEU A 31 1.03 4.07 1.63
C LEU A 31 1.51 4.00 0.18
N TRP A 32 0.74 4.54 -0.77
CA TRP A 32 1.05 4.49 -2.19
C TRP A 32 0.96 5.87 -2.86
N SER A 33 1.78 6.07 -3.89
CA SER A 33 1.91 7.36 -4.59
C SER A 33 1.54 7.29 -6.07
N SER A 34 1.79 6.18 -6.77
CA SER A 34 1.40 6.00 -8.17
C SER A 34 1.50 4.53 -8.57
N PHE A 35 0.94 4.17 -9.74
CA PHE A 35 1.30 2.93 -10.42
C PHE A 35 1.37 3.13 -11.93
N GLN A 36 2.09 2.23 -12.61
CA GLN A 36 2.24 2.20 -14.07
C GLN A 36 2.09 0.77 -14.58
N VAL A 37 1.40 0.60 -15.70
CA VAL A 37 1.19 -0.69 -16.37
C VAL A 37 2.09 -0.79 -17.59
N ILE A 38 2.88 -1.87 -17.69
CA ILE A 38 3.77 -2.14 -18.83
C ILE A 38 3.71 -3.64 -19.13
N ASN A 39 3.17 -4.01 -20.30
CA ASN A 39 3.01 -5.40 -20.72
C ASN A 39 2.35 -6.24 -19.61
N HIS A 40 2.99 -7.31 -19.15
CA HIS A 40 2.52 -8.24 -18.12
C HIS A 40 2.67 -7.70 -16.68
N ARG A 41 3.03 -6.43 -16.48
CA ARG A 41 3.57 -5.95 -15.21
C ARG A 41 2.91 -4.65 -14.78
N ILE A 42 2.71 -4.52 -13.47
CA ILE A 42 2.30 -3.25 -12.84
C ILE A 42 3.35 -2.88 -11.80
N LEU A 43 3.93 -1.69 -11.93
CA LEU A 43 4.82 -1.11 -10.94
C LEU A 43 4.02 -0.17 -10.05
N ILE A 44 3.97 -0.43 -8.75
CA ILE A 44 3.31 0.41 -7.75
C ILE A 44 4.40 1.10 -6.93
N ARG A 45 4.33 2.43 -6.81
CA ARG A 45 5.23 3.24 -5.98
C ARG A 45 4.58 3.47 -4.62
N THR A 46 5.38 3.28 -3.57
CA THR A 46 4.94 3.41 -2.18
C THR A 46 5.70 4.50 -1.45
N VAL A 47 5.25 4.84 -0.24
CA VAL A 47 6.09 5.56 0.72
C VAL A 47 7.28 4.67 1.13
N ALA A 48 8.33 5.28 1.67
CA ALA A 48 9.50 4.54 2.17
C ALA A 48 9.07 3.50 3.22
N GLY A 49 9.52 2.25 3.06
CA GLY A 49 9.16 1.13 3.93
C GLY A 49 7.75 0.56 3.73
N GLY A 50 6.93 1.17 2.86
CA GLY A 50 5.53 0.77 2.66
C GLY A 50 5.32 -0.42 1.73
N ALA A 51 6.33 -0.82 0.95
CA ALA A 51 6.18 -1.78 -0.13
C ALA A 51 5.66 -3.15 0.34
N SER A 52 6.21 -3.70 1.43
CA SER A 52 5.79 -5.01 1.94
C SER A 52 4.33 -5.03 2.40
N TYR A 53 3.84 -3.91 2.95
CA TYR A 53 2.45 -3.79 3.39
C TYR A 53 1.51 -3.74 2.18
N VAL A 54 1.85 -2.93 1.17
CA VAL A 54 1.08 -2.85 -0.07
C VAL A 54 1.05 -4.18 -0.82
N ALA A 55 2.21 -4.85 -0.96
CA ALA A 55 2.30 -6.16 -1.60
C ALA A 55 1.40 -7.19 -0.92
N ARG A 56 1.44 -7.26 0.42
CA ARG A 56 0.61 -8.20 1.19
C ARG A 56 -0.89 -7.96 0.98
N ALA A 57 -1.30 -6.71 0.83
CA ALA A 57 -2.69 -6.39 0.59
C ALA A 57 -3.12 -6.69 -0.86
N VAL A 58 -2.26 -6.45 -1.84
CA VAL A 58 -2.48 -6.88 -3.24
C VAL A 58 -2.59 -8.39 -3.34
N ASP A 59 -1.69 -9.14 -2.69
CA ASP A 59 -1.75 -10.61 -2.67
C ASP A 59 -3.04 -11.12 -2.02
N ARG A 60 -3.51 -10.48 -0.95
CA ARG A 60 -4.77 -10.82 -0.28
C ARG A 60 -6.01 -10.54 -1.13
N ALA A 61 -5.96 -9.57 -2.04
CA ALA A 61 -7.05 -9.30 -2.97
C ALA A 61 -7.22 -10.42 -4.00
N ASN A 62 -6.18 -11.26 -4.20
CA ASN A 62 -6.22 -12.48 -5.01
C ASN A 62 -6.81 -12.25 -6.41
N PHE A 63 -6.30 -11.24 -7.11
CA PHE A 63 -6.79 -10.86 -8.42
C PHE A 63 -6.61 -12.00 -9.44
N PRO A 64 -7.66 -12.39 -10.18
CA PRO A 64 -7.56 -13.41 -11.21
C PRO A 64 -6.51 -13.06 -12.27
N GLY A 65 -5.73 -14.05 -12.69
CA GLY A 65 -4.69 -13.89 -13.71
C GLY A 65 -3.41 -13.20 -13.22
N THR A 66 -3.24 -13.02 -11.91
CA THR A 66 -1.97 -12.59 -11.31
C THR A 66 -1.10 -13.79 -10.94
N LEU A 67 0.20 -13.67 -11.15
CA LEU A 67 1.21 -14.66 -10.75
C LEU A 67 1.75 -14.38 -9.35
N GLY A 68 1.72 -13.12 -8.91
CA GLY A 68 2.15 -12.70 -7.57
C GLY A 68 2.86 -11.34 -7.56
N THR A 69 3.29 -10.93 -6.38
CA THR A 69 4.00 -9.66 -6.14
C THR A 69 5.44 -9.84 -5.66
N ILE A 70 6.29 -8.86 -5.97
CA ILE A 70 7.64 -8.71 -5.40
C ILE A 70 7.71 -7.33 -4.73
N ALA A 71 8.00 -7.31 -3.43
CA ALA A 71 8.17 -6.09 -2.66
C ALA A 71 9.65 -5.69 -2.55
N GLY A 72 9.94 -4.42 -2.83
CA GLY A 72 11.19 -3.77 -2.46
C GLY A 72 11.04 -2.98 -1.16
N ASN A 73 11.63 -1.78 -1.11
CA ASN A 73 11.45 -0.83 -0.01
C ASN A 73 10.29 0.14 -0.27
N ASP A 74 10.31 0.79 -1.43
CA ASP A 74 9.38 1.86 -1.84
C ASP A 74 8.59 1.50 -3.12
N SER A 75 8.63 0.22 -3.50
CA SER A 75 8.08 -0.26 -4.77
C SER A 75 7.56 -1.68 -4.65
N VAL A 76 6.45 -1.96 -5.33
CA VAL A 76 5.92 -3.30 -5.54
C VAL A 76 5.80 -3.57 -7.03
N LEU A 77 6.25 -4.74 -7.45
CA LEU A 77 6.02 -5.24 -8.80
C LEU A 77 4.94 -6.33 -8.74
N LEU A 78 3.84 -6.13 -9.44
CA LEU A 78 2.81 -7.15 -9.68
C LEU A 78 3.01 -7.75 -11.07
N ILE A 79 3.00 -9.09 -11.16
CA ILE A 79 3.17 -9.84 -12.41
C ILE A 79 1.83 -10.50 -12.77
N CYS A 80 1.40 -10.33 -14.02
CA CYS A 80 0.17 -10.87 -14.58
C CYS A 80 0.48 -11.90 -15.67
N ASN A 81 -0.46 -12.80 -15.96
CA ASN A 81 -0.30 -13.83 -17.00
C ASN A 81 -0.12 -13.22 -18.40
N ASP A 82 -0.87 -12.17 -18.69
CA ASP A 82 -0.88 -11.52 -20.01
C ASP A 82 -1.07 -9.98 -19.88
N PRO A 83 -0.77 -9.20 -20.93
CA PRO A 83 -0.88 -7.75 -20.88
C PRO A 83 -2.31 -7.23 -20.73
N SER A 84 -3.32 -7.97 -21.19
CA SER A 84 -4.71 -7.56 -21.07
C SER A 84 -5.19 -7.66 -19.62
N THR A 85 -4.78 -8.72 -18.91
CA THR A 85 -5.00 -8.83 -17.46
C THR A 85 -4.41 -7.64 -16.72
N ALA A 86 -3.16 -7.25 -17.03
CA ALA A 86 -2.53 -6.09 -16.38
C ALA A 86 -3.30 -4.78 -16.61
N GLN A 87 -3.91 -4.59 -17.79
CA GLN A 87 -4.77 -3.44 -18.08
C GLN A 87 -6.11 -3.49 -17.33
N GLN A 88 -6.72 -4.67 -17.23
CA GLN A 88 -7.99 -4.85 -16.52
C GLN A 88 -7.87 -4.59 -15.01
N LEU A 89 -6.67 -4.74 -14.44
CA LEU A 89 -6.42 -4.48 -13.02
C LEU A 89 -6.30 -3.01 -12.64
N ILE A 90 -6.35 -2.06 -13.59
CA ILE A 90 -6.24 -0.62 -13.28
C ILE A 90 -7.34 -0.16 -12.33
N GLU A 91 -8.61 -0.47 -12.63
CA GLU A 91 -9.75 -0.07 -11.80
C GLU A 91 -9.78 -0.81 -10.45
N PRO A 92 -9.67 -2.16 -10.38
CA PRO A 92 -9.61 -2.87 -9.11
C PRO A 92 -8.44 -2.43 -8.22
N LEU A 93 -7.28 -2.15 -8.80
CA LEU A 93 -6.12 -1.69 -8.05
C LEU A 93 -6.31 -0.27 -7.53
N SER A 94 -6.94 0.61 -8.31
CA SER A 94 -7.29 1.96 -7.86
C SER A 94 -8.27 1.93 -6.69
N ASP A 95 -9.27 1.05 -6.72
CA ASP A 95 -10.22 0.88 -5.62
C ASP A 95 -9.55 0.29 -4.37
N LEU A 96 -8.71 -0.74 -4.53
CA LEU A 96 -7.98 -1.38 -3.43
C LEU A 96 -7.02 -0.41 -2.73
N LEU A 97 -6.23 0.33 -3.51
CA LEU A 97 -5.20 1.23 -2.98
C LEU A 97 -5.81 2.54 -2.45
N GLY A 98 -7.01 2.91 -2.90
CA GLY A 98 -7.73 4.10 -2.47
C GLY A 98 -7.13 5.41 -3.02
N PRO A 99 -7.51 6.57 -2.47
CA PRO A 99 -7.06 7.86 -3.00
C PRO A 99 -5.53 8.01 -2.96
N LYS A 100 -5.00 8.54 -4.07
CA LYS A 100 -3.58 8.86 -4.24
C LYS A 100 -3.16 9.88 -3.17
N ILE A 101 -2.03 9.65 -2.50
CA ILE A 101 -1.44 10.68 -1.64
C ILE A 101 -0.91 11.80 -2.55
N SER A 102 -1.41 13.01 -2.35
CA SER A 102 -0.72 14.21 -2.84
C SER A 102 0.42 14.51 -1.89
N VAL A 103 1.66 14.31 -2.33
CA VAL A 103 2.82 14.87 -1.62
C VAL A 103 2.77 16.38 -1.79
N ASN A 104 2.39 17.11 -0.74
CA ASN A 104 2.53 18.56 -0.72
C ASN A 104 4.04 18.88 -0.67
N THR A 105 4.56 19.46 -1.75
CA THR A 105 5.89 20.08 -1.74
C THR A 105 5.86 21.17 -0.66
N PRO A 106 6.83 21.22 0.28
CA PRO A 106 6.90 22.34 1.20
C PRO A 106 7.08 23.62 0.38
N GLU A 107 6.14 24.55 0.53
CA GLU A 107 6.22 25.85 -0.10
C GLU A 107 7.48 26.54 0.45
N THR A 108 8.43 26.81 -0.43
CA THR A 108 9.62 27.60 -0.11
C THR A 108 9.15 28.93 0.45
N THR A 109 9.17 29.05 1.78
CA THR A 109 9.00 30.32 2.48
C THR A 109 10.18 31.18 2.06
N GLY A 110 9.88 32.19 1.24
CA GLY A 110 10.82 33.24 0.90
C GLY A 110 11.38 33.86 2.17
N ILE A 111 12.71 33.93 2.22
CA ILE A 111 13.45 34.91 2.99
C ILE A 111 14.24 35.72 1.98
#